data_AF-A0A7W0TGG9-F1
#
_entry.id   AF-A0A7W0TGG9-F1
#
_cell.length_a   1.000
_cell.length_b   1.000
_cell.length_c   1.000
_cell.angle_alpha   90.00
_cell.angle_beta   90.00
_cell.angle_gamma   90.00
#
_symmetry.space_group_name_H-M   'P 1'
#
loop_
_entity.id
_entity.type
_entity.pdbx_description
1 polymer ?
#
loop_
_entity_poly.entity_id
_entity_poly.type
_entity_poly.pdbx_seq_one_letter_code
_entity_poly.pdbx_strand_id
1 'polypeptide(L)' 'MAAVLERHEPLLLRIAGKYSLCADDAQDAYQRTLEIYLRRVQSLDPATEVGWLKVVAKHEAFAHWHAPQGDRR' A
#
# COMPACT_ATOMS: atom_id res chain seq x y z
N MET A 1 11.53 -9.37 9.73
CA MET A 1 10.64 -8.25 9.33
C MET A 1 10.45 -8.17 7.81
N ALA A 2 11.48 -8.35 6.97
CA ALA A 2 11.33 -8.33 5.50
C ALA A 2 10.43 -9.46 4.92
N ALA A 3 10.45 -10.66 5.53
CA ALA A 3 9.76 -11.84 4.99
C ALA A 3 8.23 -11.70 4.81
N VAL A 4 7.55 -10.91 5.65
CA VAL A 4 6.10 -10.68 5.51
C VAL A 4 5.83 -9.79 4.30
N LEU A 5 6.63 -8.75 4.09
CA LEU A 5 6.50 -7.85 2.96
C LEU A 5 6.84 -8.55 1.65
N GLU A 6 7.97 -9.26 1.58
CA GLU A 6 8.39 -9.99 0.38
C GLU A 6 7.35 -11.05 -0.04
N ARG A 7 6.72 -11.72 0.93
CA ARG A 7 5.68 -12.72 0.65
C ARG A 7 4.38 -12.11 0.15
N HIS A 8 4.03 -10.90 0.60
CA HIS A 8 2.73 -10.30 0.34
C HIS A 8 2.78 -9.14 -0.66
N GLU A 9 3.96 -8.69 -1.09
CA GLU A 9 4.16 -7.69 -2.13
C GLU A 9 3.26 -7.90 -3.36
N PRO A 10 3.25 -9.08 -4.03
CA PRO A 10 2.40 -9.28 -5.21
C PRO A 10 0.90 -9.16 -4.89
N LEU A 11 0.48 -9.50 -3.66
CA LEU A 11 -0.89 -9.35 -3.21
C LEU A 11 -1.24 -7.88 -2.96
N LEU A 12 -0.33 -7.12 -2.34
CA LEU A 12 -0.53 -5.70 -2.03
C LEU A 12 -0.55 -4.87 -3.31
N LEU A 13 0.37 -5.12 -4.25
CA LEU A 13 0.37 -4.50 -5.57
C LEU A 13 -0.90 -4.81 -6.36
N ARG A 14 -1.38 -6.05 -6.30
CA ARG A 14 -2.65 -6.42 -6.94
C ARG A 14 -3.85 -5.69 -6.33
N ILE A 15 -3.86 -5.48 -5.00
CA ILE A 15 -4.92 -4.72 -4.32
C ILE A 15 -4.83 -3.25 -4.69
N ALA A 16 -3.65 -2.64 -4.61
CA ALA A 16 -3.45 -1.24 -4.97
C ALA A 16 -3.85 -0.98 -6.43
N GLY A 17 -3.39 -1.82 -7.36
CA GLY A 17 -3.74 -1.71 -8.78
C GLY A 17 -5.23 -1.91 -9.08
N LYS A 18 -5.97 -2.64 -8.24
CA LYS A 18 -7.43 -2.79 -8.41
C LYS A 18 -8.19 -1.49 -8.11
N TYR A 19 -7.67 -0.64 -7.23
CA TYR A 19 -8.37 0.56 -6.74
C TYR A 19 -7.73 1.87 -7.19
N SER A 20 -6.57 1.81 -7.84
CA SER A 20 -5.85 2.97 -8.38
C SER A 20 -6.29 3.29 -9.82
N LEU A 21 -6.14 4.55 -10.25
CA LEU A 21 -6.49 4.97 -11.61
C LEU A 21 -5.44 4.58 -12.65
N CYS A 22 -4.17 4.63 -12.28
CA CYS A 22 -3.07 4.17 -13.12
C CYS A 22 -2.03 3.35 -12.32
N ALA A 23 -1.05 2.81 -13.05
CA ALA A 23 0.03 2.04 -12.43
C ALA A 23 0.92 2.89 -11.50
N ASP A 24 1.09 4.19 -11.79
CA ASP A 24 1.87 5.11 -10.96
C ASP A 24 1.20 5.32 -9.60
N ASP A 25 -0.11 5.61 -9.61
CA ASP A 25 -0.92 5.73 -8.37
C ASP A 25 -0.89 4.43 -7.55
N ALA A 26 -0.90 3.27 -8.22
CA ALA A 26 -0.80 1.97 -7.55
C ALA A 26 0.55 1.76 -6.86
N GLN A 27 1.64 2.25 -7.47
CA GLN A 27 2.97 2.21 -6.87
C GLN A 27 3.07 3.18 -5.69
N ASP A 28 2.51 4.40 -5.81
CA ASP A 28 2.50 5.38 -4.72
C ASP A 28 1.72 4.85 -3.51
N ALA A 29 0.54 4.27 -3.75
CA ALA A 29 -0.27 3.63 -2.72
C ALA A 29 0.44 2.44 -2.04
N TYR A 30 1.17 1.62 -2.81
CA TYR A 30 1.97 0.53 -2.26
C TYR A 30 3.10 1.06 -1.38
N GLN A 31 3.87 2.03 -1.88
CA GLN A 31 4.97 2.63 -1.12
C GLN A 31 4.46 3.26 0.17
N ARG A 32 3.34 3.98 0.12
CA ARG A 32 2.74 4.58 1.30
C ARG A 32 2.27 3.54 2.32
N THR A 33 1.72 2.44 1.85
CA THR A 33 1.35 1.30 2.69
C THR A 33 2.56 0.74 3.43
N LEU A 34 3.71 0.58 2.76
CA LEU A 34 4.95 0.11 3.38
C LEU A 34 5.45 1.07 4.45
N GLU A 35 5.43 2.38 4.19
CA GLU A 35 5.83 3.39 5.18
C GLU A 35 4.99 3.30 6.45
N ILE A 36 3.66 3.19 6.31
CA ILE A 36 2.73 3.11 7.44
C ILE A 36 2.93 1.80 8.20
N TYR A 37 3.16 0.69 7.50
CA TYR A 37 3.45 -0.61 8.09
C TYR A 37 4.75 -0.58 8.90
N LEU A 38 5.86 -0.08 8.34
CA LEU A 38 7.15 -0.04 9.04
C LEU A 38 7.09 0.79 10.34
N ARG A 39 6.23 1.82 10.39
CA ARG A 39 5.99 2.62 11.60
C ARG A 39 5.17 1.89 12.66
N ARG A 40 4.35 0.91 12.27
CA ARG A 40 3.37 0.27 13.16
C ARG A 40 3.63 -1.21 13.44
N VAL A 41 4.51 -1.87 12.68
CA VAL A 41 4.77 -3.32 12.74
C VAL A 41 5.04 -3.85 14.15
N GLN A 42 5.72 -3.06 15.00
CA GLN A 42 5.99 -3.47 16.39
C GLN A 42 4.75 -3.48 17.30
N SER A 43 3.66 -2.83 16.87
CA SER A 43 2.39 -2.74 17.61
C SER A 43 1.27 -3.55 16.95
N LEU A 44 1.54 -4.21 15.83
CA LEU A 44 0.55 -5.04 15.14
C LEU A 44 0.53 -6.44 15.73
N ASP A 45 -0.68 -6.98 15.88
CA ASP A 45 -0.86 -8.38 16.22
C ASP A 45 -0.52 -9.25 14.98
N PRO A 46 0.38 -10.25 15.10
CA PRO A 46 0.81 -11.07 13.96
C PRO A 46 -0.33 -11.85 13.29
N ALA A 47 -1.41 -12.18 14.02
CA ALA A 47 -2.54 -12.90 13.44
C ALA A 47 -3.42 -12.01 12.56
N THR A 48 -3.38 -10.69 12.74
CA THR A 48 -4.17 -9.71 11.99
C THR A 48 -3.36 -8.86 11.00
N GLU A 49 -2.03 -8.92 11.07
CA GLU A 49 -1.09 -8.11 10.29
C GLU A 49 -1.38 -8.09 8.78
N VAL A 50 -1.57 -9.26 8.17
CA VAL A 50 -1.87 -9.37 6.73
C VAL A 50 -3.24 -8.78 6.38
N GLY A 51 -4.23 -8.98 7.25
CA GLY A 51 -5.56 -8.39 7.07
C GLY A 51 -5.50 -6.86 7.12
N TRP A 52 -4.74 -6.34 8.09
CA TRP A 52 -4.50 -4.91 8.24
C TRP A 52 -3.77 -4.32 7.02
N LEU A 53 -2.72 -4.98 6.52
CA LEU A 53 -1.98 -4.55 5.32
C LEU A 53 -2.88 -4.42 4.08
N LYS A 54 -3.82 -5.35 3.89
CA LYS A 54 -4.80 -5.27 2.78
C LYS A 54 -5.73 -4.06 2.92
N VAL A 55 -6.14 -3.74 4.14
CA VAL A 55 -7.01 -2.58 4.41
C VAL A 55 -6.26 -1.29 4.13
N VAL A 56 -5.02 -1.16 4.60
CA VAL A 56 -4.18 0.02 4.34
C VAL A 56 -3.91 0.17 2.84
N ALA A 57 -3.49 -0.89 2.14
CA ALA A 57 -3.26 -0.85 0.69
C ALA A 57 -4.49 -0.39 -0.10
N LYS A 58 -5.67 -0.86 0.29
CA LYS A 58 -6.92 -0.40 -0.28
C LYS A 58 -7.17 1.07 0.04
N HIS A 59 -7.01 1.49 1.30
CA HIS A 59 -7.25 2.86 1.74
C HIS A 59 -6.35 3.84 1.00
N GLU A 60 -5.04 3.58 0.94
CA GLU A 60 -4.11 4.43 0.22
C GLU A 60 -4.46 4.48 -1.27
N ALA A 61 -4.78 3.36 -1.91
CA ALA A 61 -5.20 3.36 -3.31
C ALA A 61 -6.47 4.20 -3.59
N PHE A 62 -7.39 4.32 -2.62
CA PHE A 62 -8.52 5.24 -2.72
C PHE A 62 -8.13 6.69 -2.43
N ALA A 63 -7.20 6.92 -1.50
CA ALA A 63 -6.78 8.24 -1.07
C ALA A 63 -5.90 8.94 -2.11
N HIS A 64 -5.08 8.18 -2.85
CA HIS A 64 -4.24 8.67 -3.94
C HIS A 64 -5.03 8.99 -5.23
N TRP A 65 -6.35 9.15 -5.14
CA TRP A 65 -7.09 9.95 -6.09
C TRP A 65 -6.75 11.44 -5.92
N HIS A 66 -5.55 11.81 -6.38
CA HIS A 66 -5.12 13.19 -6.51
C HIS A 66 -5.30 13.64 -7.97
N ALA A 67 -5.80 14.87 -8.11
CA ALA A 67 -5.91 15.66 -9.34
C ALA A 67 -4.70 15.48 -10.30
N PRO A 68 -4.88 15.68 -11.62
CA PRO A 68 -3.86 15.39 -12.64
C PRO A 68 -2.47 15.91 -12.23
N GLN A 69 -1.49 15.00 -12.23
CA GLN A 69 -0.06 15.32 -12.08
C GLN A 69 0.42 16.13 -13.30
N GLY A 70 0.02 17.40 -13.35
CA GLY A 70 0.64 18.40 -14.18
C GLY A 70 1.84 18.98 -13.45
N ASP A 71 3.01 18.86 -14.06
CA ASP A 71 4.23 19.63 -13.75
C ASP A 71 5.02 19.20 -12.49
N ARG A 72 5.82 18.15 -12.66
CA ARG A 72 7.15 18.07 -12.05
C ARG A 72 8.19 17.99 -13.17
N ARG A 73 8.55 19.15 -13.72
CA ARG A 73 9.81 19.34 -14.45
C ARG A 73 10.97 19.57 -13.47
#